data_AF-A0A958NSR9-F1
#
_entry.id   AF-A0A958NSR9-F1
#
_cell.length_a   1.000
_cell.length_b   1.000
_cell.length_c   1.000
_cell.angle_alpha   90.00
_cell.angle_beta   90.00
_cell.angle_gamma   90.00
#
_symmetry.space_group_name_H-M   'P 1'
#
loop_
_entity.id
_entity.type
_entity.pdbx_description
1 polymer ?
#
loop_
_entity_poly.entity_id
_entity_poly.type
_entity_poly.pdbx_seq_one_letter_code
_entity_poly.pdbx_strand_id
1 'polypeptide(L)'
;MVIFRGIGLIVLVLTGIAYWLSGYFFDADLKKSKLRLGVGLILGGVLLLLTLMKKKWNDRKMQESKDDEKIMKYKKAMESNPIMNLDHASLFFIPVRYWTFILWAGGIYYIVVHYI
;
A
#
# COMPACT_ATOMS: atom_id res chain seq x y z
N MET A 1 9.98 5.47 20.92
CA MET A 1 10.73 5.74 19.67
C MET A 1 9.78 5.50 18.51
N VAL A 2 9.43 6.55 17.76
CA VAL A 2 8.39 6.49 16.72
C VAL A 2 8.90 5.64 15.55
N ILE A 3 8.29 4.47 15.34
CA ILE A 3 8.78 3.38 14.46
C ILE A 3 8.55 3.66 12.96
N PHE A 4 7.97 4.82 12.63
CA PHE A 4 7.65 5.21 11.26
C PHE A 4 8.87 5.92 10.64
N ARG A 5 9.58 5.23 9.74
CA ARG A 5 10.56 5.88 8.85
C ARG A 5 9.88 6.13 7.50
N GLY A 6 9.71 7.40 7.15
CA GLY A 6 9.04 7.82 5.92
C GLY A 6 7.51 7.61 5.95
N ILE A 7 6.92 7.34 4.79
CA ILE A 7 5.47 7.21 4.56
C ILE A 7 4.91 5.86 5.03
N GLY A 8 5.48 5.21 6.04
CA GLY A 8 4.98 3.92 6.53
C GLY A 8 3.46 3.94 6.84
N LEU A 9 2.93 5.11 7.20
CA LEU A 9 1.50 5.38 7.39
C LEU A 9 0.63 5.11 6.14
N ILE A 10 1.19 5.15 4.92
CA ILE A 10 0.44 4.89 3.69
C ILE A 10 -0.20 3.50 3.70
N VAL A 11 0.46 2.52 4.31
CA VAL A 11 -0.07 1.17 4.45
C VAL A 11 -1.34 1.17 5.31
N LEU A 12 -1.31 1.90 6.44
CA LEU A 12 -2.46 2.01 7.34
C LEU A 12 -3.62 2.78 6.68
N VAL A 13 -3.31 3.87 5.98
CA VAL A 13 -4.31 4.69 5.27
C VAL A 13 -4.98 3.88 4.16
N LEU A 14 -4.19 3.23 3.28
CA LEU A 14 -4.73 2.42 2.19
C LEU A 14 -5.53 1.23 2.70
N THR A 15 -5.08 0.58 3.76
CA THR A 15 -5.81 -0.53 4.38
C THR A 15 -7.10 -0.07 5.04
N GLY A 16 -7.09 1.09 5.70
CA GLY A 16 -8.28 1.70 6.29
C GLY A 16 -9.33 2.07 5.24
N ILE A 17 -8.89 2.69 4.13
CA ILE A 17 -9.77 3.00 2.98
C ILE A 17 -10.34 1.70 2.39
N ALA A 18 -9.51 0.69 2.18
CA ALA A 18 -9.96 -0.61 1.67
C ALA A 18 -10.99 -1.30 2.57
N TYR A 19 -10.79 -1.24 3.89
CA TYR A 19 -11.73 -1.79 4.87
C TYR A 19 -13.05 -1.00 4.98
N TRP A 20 -12.98 0.32 4.78
CA TRP A 20 -14.16 1.16 4.71
C TRP A 20 -14.96 0.86 3.43
N LEU A 21 -14.27 0.79 2.29
CA LEU A 21 -14.86 0.44 0.99
C LEU A 21 -15.48 -0.96 0.98
N SER A 22 -14.84 -1.95 1.61
CA SER A 22 -15.42 -3.30 1.70
C SER A 22 -16.81 -3.28 2.37
N GLY A 23 -17.06 -2.34 3.28
CA GLY A 23 -18.36 -2.18 3.95
C GLY A 23 -19.51 -1.79 3.03
N TYR A 24 -19.25 -1.35 1.80
CA TYR A 24 -20.27 -1.09 0.79
C TYR A 24 -20.66 -2.35 -0.03
N PHE A 25 -19.80 -3.37 -0.05
CA PHE A 25 -20.00 -4.59 -0.82
C PHE A 25 -20.61 -5.75 -0.01
N PHE A 26 -20.71 -5.60 1.31
CA PHE A 26 -21.22 -6.63 2.22
C PHE A 26 -22.57 -6.26 2.80
N ASP A 27 -23.47 -7.24 2.89
CA ASP A 27 -24.72 -7.14 3.63
C ASP A 27 -24.47 -6.97 5.14
N ALA A 28 -25.49 -6.51 5.88
CA ALA A 28 -25.39 -6.15 7.30
C ALA A 28 -24.78 -7.27 8.17
N ASP A 29 -25.12 -8.53 7.89
CA ASP A 29 -24.61 -9.70 8.61
C ASP A 29 -23.12 -9.96 8.32
N LEU A 30 -22.68 -9.72 7.09
CA LEU A 30 -21.29 -9.89 6.68
C LEU A 30 -20.42 -8.71 7.11
N LYS A 31 -20.99 -7.54 7.43
CA LYS A 31 -20.23 -6.34 7.85
C LYS A 31 -19.49 -6.50 9.17
N LYS A 32 -19.93 -7.40 10.06
CA LYS A 32 -19.29 -7.71 11.34
C LYS A 32 -18.46 -9.00 11.31
N SER A 33 -18.45 -9.68 10.17
CA SER A 33 -17.79 -10.97 10.02
C SER A 33 -16.27 -10.84 9.82
N LYS A 34 -15.55 -11.92 10.14
CA LYS A 34 -14.12 -12.06 9.83
C LYS A 34 -13.85 -12.01 8.32
N LEU A 35 -14.84 -12.35 7.49
CA LEU A 35 -14.77 -12.25 6.03
C LEU A 35 -14.48 -10.81 5.58
N ARG A 36 -15.17 -9.81 6.14
CA ARG A 36 -14.94 -8.40 5.79
C ARG A 36 -13.53 -7.94 6.15
N LEU A 37 -13.02 -8.37 7.31
CA LEU A 37 -11.64 -8.09 7.71
C LEU A 37 -10.66 -8.71 6.72
N GLY A 38 -10.87 -9.97 6.36
CA GLY A 38 -10.06 -10.67 5.36
C GLY A 38 -10.04 -9.96 4.01
N VAL A 39 -11.21 -9.62 3.47
CA VAL A 39 -11.34 -8.90 2.20
C VAL A 39 -10.74 -7.49 2.28
N GLY A 40 -10.92 -6.77 3.39
CA GLY A 40 -10.32 -5.45 3.60
C GLY A 40 -8.80 -5.49 3.57
N LEU A 41 -8.18 -6.51 4.17
CA LEU A 41 -6.73 -6.70 4.13
C LEU A 41 -6.23 -7.06 2.72
N ILE A 42 -6.94 -7.94 2.00
CA ILE A 42 -6.59 -8.26 0.60
C ILE A 42 -6.65 -7.01 -0.28
N LEU A 43 -7.75 -6.26 -0.20
CA LEU A 43 -7.92 -5.01 -0.94
C LEU A 43 -6.86 -3.97 -0.57
N GLY A 44 -6.50 -3.84 0.72
CA GLY A 44 -5.41 -2.98 1.17
C GLY A 44 -4.08 -3.37 0.54
N GLY A 45 -3.78 -4.67 0.46
CA GLY A 45 -2.59 -5.20 -0.21
C GLY A 45 -2.58 -4.91 -1.71
N VAL A 46 -3.74 -5.03 -2.39
CA VAL A 46 -3.89 -4.68 -3.81
C VAL A 46 -3.66 -3.20 -4.06
N LEU A 47 -4.25 -2.31 -3.26
CA LEU A 47 -4.04 -0.86 -3.39
C LEU A 47 -2.56 -0.47 -3.18
N LEU A 48 -1.90 -1.11 -2.22
CA LEU A 48 -0.48 -0.90 -1.99
C LEU A 48 0.36 -1.37 -3.18
N LEU A 49 0.05 -2.54 -3.74
CA LEU A 49 0.73 -3.05 -4.94
C LEU A 49 0.55 -2.11 -6.14
N LEU A 50 -0.67 -1.65 -6.40
CA LEU A 50 -0.96 -0.69 -7.46
C LEU A 50 -0.20 0.63 -7.27
N THR A 51 -0.07 1.08 -6.03
CA THR A 51 0.73 2.28 -5.69
C THR A 51 2.20 2.07 -6.03
N LEU A 52 2.78 0.93 -5.66
CA LEU A 52 4.17 0.58 -5.99
C LEU A 52 4.39 0.43 -7.50
N MET A 53 3.45 -0.20 -8.21
CA MET A 53 3.49 -0.34 -9.67
C MET A 53 3.41 1.02 -10.37
N LYS A 54 2.52 1.91 -9.92
CA LYS A 54 2.38 3.27 -10.46
C LYS A 54 3.67 4.09 -10.26
N LYS A 55 4.31 3.98 -9.08
CA LYS A 55 5.64 4.60 -8.87
C LYS A 55 6.65 4.08 -9.88
N LYS A 56 6.80 2.76 -9.99
CA LYS A 56 7.76 2.14 -10.92
C LYS A 56 7.50 2.53 -12.37
N TRP A 57 6.24 2.66 -12.77
CA TRP A 57 5.86 3.14 -14.10
C TRP A 57 6.30 4.58 -14.31
N ASN A 58 6.06 5.47 -13.34
CA ASN A 58 6.47 6.86 -13.42
C ASN A 58 8.00 6.99 -13.48
N ASP A 59 8.73 6.23 -12.66
CA ASP A 59 10.20 6.18 -12.65
C ASP A 59 10.73 5.80 -14.05
N ARG A 60 10.14 4.77 -14.68
CA ARG A 60 10.49 4.34 -16.05
C ARG A 60 10.18 5.42 -17.09
N LYS A 61 8.97 5.98 -17.07
CA LYS A 61 8.55 7.02 -18.01
C LYS A 61 9.46 8.26 -17.95
N MET A 62 9.98 8.59 -16.76
CA MET A 62 10.93 9.69 -16.59
C MET A 62 12.31 9.35 -17.16
N GLN A 63 12.81 8.13 -16.97
CA GLN A 63 14.08 7.69 -17.57
C GLN A 63 14.03 7.63 -19.11
N GLU A 64 12.85 7.36 -19.68
CA GLU A 64 12.65 7.27 -21.13
C GLU A 64 12.46 8.65 -21.81
N SER A 65 12.24 9.74 -21.06
CA SER A 65 11.84 11.02 -21.65
C SER A 65 12.95 11.77 -22.38
N LYS A 66 14.22 11.29 -22.34
CA LYS A 66 15.42 11.92 -22.95
C LYS A 66 15.57 13.43 -22.69
N ASP A 67 14.96 13.92 -21.62
CA ASP A 67 14.91 15.34 -21.24
C ASP A 67 15.63 15.47 -19.89
N ASP A 68 16.92 15.78 -19.97
CA ASP A 68 17.81 15.81 -18.81
C ASP A 68 17.37 16.84 -17.76
N GLU A 69 16.71 17.93 -18.18
CA GLU A 69 16.21 18.96 -17.27
C GLU A 69 15.00 18.45 -16.48
N LYS A 70 14.08 17.71 -17.13
CA LYS A 70 12.96 17.04 -16.43
C LYS A 70 13.44 15.93 -15.50
N ILE A 71 14.43 15.14 -15.92
CA ILE A 71 14.99 14.06 -15.10
C ILE A 71 15.64 14.64 -13.83
N MET A 72 16.41 15.73 -13.94
CA MET A 72 16.98 16.41 -12.78
C MET A 72 15.92 17.01 -11.86
N LYS A 73 14.88 17.67 -12.39
CA LYS A 73 13.78 18.22 -11.60
C LYS A 73 13.01 17.11 -10.86
N TYR A 74 12.76 15.99 -11.52
CA TYR A 74 12.10 14.83 -10.91
C TYR A 74 12.95 14.20 -9.81
N LYS A 75 14.25 13.99 -10.06
CA LYS A 75 15.18 13.44 -9.06
C LYS A 75 15.29 14.34 -7.83
N LYS A 76 15.43 15.66 -8.03
CA LYS A 76 15.41 16.64 -6.92
C LYS A 76 14.09 16.59 -6.14
N ALA A 77 12.95 16.49 -6.83
CA ALA A 77 11.65 16.39 -6.17
C ALA A 77 11.49 15.08 -5.36
N MET A 78 12.08 13.97 -5.83
CA MET A 78 12.12 12.71 -5.09
C MET A 78 13.03 12.77 -3.87
N GLU A 79 14.20 13.39 -3.99
CA GLU A 79 15.16 13.56 -2.90
C GLU A 79 14.61 14.52 -1.83
N SER A 80 13.90 15.58 -2.24
CA SER A 80 13.35 16.58 -1.32
C SER A 80 12.03 16.17 -0.67
N ASN A 81 11.33 15.17 -1.22
CA ASN A 81 9.98 14.81 -0.77
C ASN A 81 9.96 13.41 -0.15
N PRO A 82 9.89 13.29 1.19
CA PRO A 82 9.83 12.00 1.87
C PRO A 82 8.61 11.16 1.45
N ILE A 83 7.60 11.79 0.83
CA ILE A 83 6.40 11.16 0.24
C ILE A 83 6.69 10.40 -1.07
N MET A 84 7.86 10.56 -1.68
CA MET A 84 8.22 9.80 -2.88
C MET A 84 9.25 8.69 -2.61
N ASN A 85 9.83 8.65 -1.41
CA ASN A 85 10.83 7.67 -1.03
C ASN A 85 10.20 6.37 -0.49
N LEU A 86 9.37 5.73 -1.33
CA LEU A 86 8.75 4.43 -1.01
C LEU A 86 9.78 3.29 -0.91
N ASP A 87 10.94 3.43 -1.56
CA ASP A 87 12.00 2.42 -1.57
C ASP A 87 12.76 2.35 -0.24
N HIS A 88 12.76 3.43 0.54
CA HIS A 88 13.34 3.48 1.89
C HIS A 88 12.29 3.64 2.99
N ALA A 89 11.01 3.65 2.62
CA ALA A 89 9.91 3.68 3.58
C ALA A 89 9.78 2.34 4.29
N SER A 90 9.57 2.38 5.60
CA SER A 90 9.29 1.21 6.42
C SER A 90 8.20 1.51 7.44
N LEU A 91 7.33 0.53 7.65
CA LEU A 91 6.35 0.51 8.74
C LEU A 91 6.73 -0.65 9.67
N PHE A 92 6.85 -0.39 10.97
CA PHE A 92 7.26 -1.40 11.97
C PHE A 92 8.58 -2.12 11.62
N PHE A 93 9.58 -1.38 11.10
CA PHE A 93 10.86 -1.92 10.59
C PHE A 93 10.73 -2.84 9.36
N ILE A 94 9.52 -3.04 8.84
CA ILE A 94 9.26 -3.84 7.66
C ILE A 94 9.22 -2.90 6.44
N PRO A 95 10.08 -3.10 5.43
CA PRO A 95 10.04 -2.34 4.19
C PRO A 95 8.65 -2.38 3.53
N VAL A 96 8.18 -1.23 3.02
CA VAL A 96 6.83 -1.11 2.42
C VAL A 96 6.56 -2.16 1.35
N ARG A 97 7.58 -2.57 0.58
CA ARG A 97 7.46 -3.64 -0.45
C ARG A 97 6.95 -4.99 0.08
N TYR A 98 7.17 -5.29 1.35
CA TYR A 98 6.75 -6.57 1.95
C TYR A 98 5.33 -6.52 2.54
N TRP A 99 4.78 -5.33 2.77
CA TRP A 99 3.47 -5.17 3.37
C TRP A 99 2.33 -5.74 2.52
N THR A 100 2.47 -5.75 1.19
CA THR A 100 1.50 -6.41 0.30
C THR A 100 1.34 -7.89 0.67
N PHE A 101 2.44 -8.61 0.88
CA PHE A 101 2.40 -10.02 1.23
C PHE A 101 1.84 -10.25 2.64
N ILE A 102 2.20 -9.39 3.59
CA ILE A 102 1.69 -9.46 4.97
C ILE A 102 0.19 -9.26 5.00
N LEU A 103 -0.31 -8.24 4.29
CA LEU A 103 -1.73 -7.96 4.18
C LEU A 103 -2.49 -9.11 3.51
N TRP A 104 -1.93 -9.69 2.44
CA TRP A 104 -2.55 -10.84 1.77
C TRP A 104 -2.57 -12.10 2.64
N ALA A 105 -1.46 -12.43 3.31
CA ALA A 105 -1.39 -13.58 4.20
C ALA A 105 -2.39 -13.45 5.36
N GLY A 106 -2.44 -12.27 5.99
CA GLY A 106 -3.44 -11.97 7.02
C GLY A 106 -4.87 -12.03 6.46
N GLY A 107 -5.09 -11.49 5.27
CA GLY A 107 -6.38 -11.51 4.59
C GLY A 107 -6.89 -12.92 4.33
N ILE A 108 -6.07 -13.77 3.73
CA ILE A 108 -6.39 -15.18 3.46
C ILE A 108 -6.67 -15.92 4.77
N TYR A 109 -5.85 -15.70 5.81
CA TYR A 109 -6.08 -16.31 7.13
C TYR A 109 -7.47 -15.97 7.68
N TYR A 110 -7.88 -14.70 7.66
CA TYR A 110 -9.21 -14.30 8.15
C TYR A 110 -10.37 -14.85 7.31
N ILE A 111 -10.16 -15.03 6.00
CA ILE A 111 -11.13 -15.69 5.12
C ILE A 111 -11.26 -17.16 5.50
N VAL A 112 -10.15 -17.90 5.64
CA VAL A 112 -10.17 -19.31 6.01
C VAL A 112 -10.84 -19.51 7.38
N VAL A 113 -10.48 -18.70 8.38
CA VAL A 113 -11.07 -18.75 9.73
C VAL A 113 -12.54 -18.34 9.76
N HIS A 114 -13.07 -17.72 8.70
CA HIS A 114 -14.50 -17.44 8.61
C HIS A 114 -15.32 -18.69 8.20
N TYR A 115 -14.72 -19.58 7.41
CA TYR A 115 -15.39 -20.77 6.86
C TYR A 115 -15.13 -22.06 7.66
N ILE A 116 -14.21 -22.02 8.64
CA ILE A 116 -14.01 -23.06 9.66
C ILE A 116 -14.84 -22.69 10.89
#